data_AF-B2FRJ1-F1
#
_entry.id   AF-B2FRJ1-F1
#
_cell.length_a   1.000
_cell.length_b   1.000
_cell.length_c   1.000
_cell.angle_alpha   90.00
_cell.angle_beta   90.00
_cell.angle_gamma   90.00
#
_symmetry.space_group_name_H-M   'P 1'
#
loop_
_entity.id
_entity.type
_entity.pdbx_description
1 polymer ?
#
loop_
_entity_poly.entity_id
_entity_poly.type
_entity_poly.pdbx_seq_one_letter_code
_entity_poly.pdbx_strand_id
1 'polypeptide(L)'
;MANIMMLLAITLHDADHIRQAANWCYTITATLWIINIAVYLPSLAALALSLRHHRFAPLATSTSALLIAFLFAKVHLWKPTFNAWGIWNKTFFALGADWISWSVLTLLVLVGVGVAMTGMGNGAEQCGAPDSLKWRRCAGSNAAIGPAGFSHLARNGVPR
;
A
#
# COMPACT_ATOMS: atom_id res chain seq x y z
N MET A 1 9.19 -9.12 4.00
CA MET A 1 8.48 -9.98 3.03
C MET A 1 7.28 -9.28 2.39
N ALA A 2 6.36 -8.65 3.14
CA ALA A 2 5.17 -8.01 2.57
C ALA A 2 5.45 -7.00 1.43
N ASN A 3 6.38 -6.06 1.63
CA ASN A 3 6.75 -5.09 0.58
C ASN A 3 7.38 -5.74 -0.66
N ILE A 4 8.07 -6.89 -0.51
CA ILE A 4 8.61 -7.64 -1.65
C ILE A 4 7.47 -8.25 -2.47
N MET A 5 6.45 -8.80 -1.82
CA MET A 5 5.27 -9.33 -2.50
C MET A 5 4.54 -8.25 -3.29
N MET A 6 4.45 -7.03 -2.74
CA MET A 6 3.88 -5.91 -3.47
C MET A 6 4.69 -5.55 -4.73
N LEU A 7 6.03 -5.51 -4.62
CA LEU A 7 6.91 -5.26 -5.77
C LEU A 7 6.76 -6.34 -6.85
N LEU A 8 6.70 -7.61 -6.46
CA LEU A 8 6.48 -8.73 -7.40
C LEU A 8 5.12 -8.64 -8.09
N ALA A 9 4.07 -8.24 -7.38
CA ALA A 9 2.75 -8.05 -7.97
C ALA A 9 2.75 -6.91 -9.01
N ILE A 10 3.42 -5.80 -8.72
CA ILE A 10 3.58 -4.69 -9.69
C ILE A 10 4.35 -5.17 -10.93
N THR A 11 5.45 -5.91 -10.73
CA THR A 11 6.22 -6.47 -11.85
C THR A 11 5.41 -7.41 -12.72
N LEU A 12 4.58 -8.27 -12.12
CA LEU A 12 3.70 -9.16 -12.87
C LEU A 12 2.66 -8.37 -13.69
N HIS A 13 2.10 -7.32 -13.11
CA HIS A 13 1.20 -6.40 -13.82
C HIS A 13 1.88 -5.72 -15.01
N ASP A 14 3.09 -5.19 -14.82
CA ASP A 14 3.80 -4.52 -15.91
C ASP A 14 4.23 -5.51 -17.01
N ALA A 15 4.56 -6.75 -16.63
CA ALA A 15 4.80 -7.82 -17.59
C ALA A 15 3.55 -8.14 -18.43
N ASP A 16 2.35 -8.07 -17.82
CA ASP A 16 1.10 -8.20 -18.56
C ASP A 16 0.89 -7.05 -19.54
N HIS A 17 1.27 -5.81 -19.20
CA HIS A 17 1.26 -4.71 -20.15
C HIS A 17 2.18 -4.94 -21.34
N ILE A 18 3.37 -5.50 -21.13
CA ILE A 18 4.28 -5.87 -22.21
C ILE A 18 3.66 -6.96 -23.09
N ARG A 19 3.03 -7.97 -22.48
CA ARG A 19 2.32 -9.04 -23.21
C ARG A 19 1.18 -8.48 -24.06
N GLN A 20 0.33 -7.63 -23.49
CA GLN A 20 -0.76 -6.96 -24.21
C GLN A 20 -0.21 -6.12 -25.38
N ALA A 21 0.85 -5.33 -25.14
CA ALA A 21 1.49 -4.51 -26.15
C ALA A 21 1.99 -5.34 -27.33
N ALA A 22 2.66 -6.47 -27.05
CA ALA A 22 3.13 -7.41 -28.07
C ALA A 22 1.97 -7.99 -28.88
N ASN A 23 0.88 -8.40 -28.22
CA ASN A 23 -0.31 -8.95 -28.88
C ASN A 23 -1.05 -7.91 -29.74
N TRP A 24 -0.93 -6.63 -29.42
CA TRP A 24 -1.56 -5.53 -30.15
C TRP A 24 -0.62 -4.83 -31.13
N CYS A 25 0.61 -5.33 -31.32
CA CYS A 25 1.65 -4.67 -32.10
C CYS A 25 1.85 -3.19 -31.70
N TYR A 26 1.70 -2.89 -30.41
CA TYR A 26 1.78 -1.55 -29.85
C TYR A 26 3.15 -1.29 -29.23
N THR A 27 3.76 -0.15 -29.57
CA THR A 27 5.02 0.29 -28.95
C THR A 27 4.73 1.12 -27.71
N ILE A 28 5.15 0.64 -26.54
CA ILE A 28 5.04 1.37 -25.28
C ILE A 28 5.88 2.64 -25.34
N THR A 29 5.25 3.79 -25.10
CA THR A 29 5.92 5.10 -25.16
C THR A 29 6.88 5.29 -23.99
N ALA A 30 7.90 6.14 -24.17
CA ALA A 30 8.84 6.48 -23.11
C ALA A 30 8.14 7.04 -21.85
N THR A 31 7.11 7.86 -22.02
CA THR A 31 6.30 8.38 -20.91
C THR A 31 5.66 7.25 -20.11
N LEU A 32 5.11 6.24 -20.78
CA LEU A 32 4.46 5.13 -20.09
C LEU A 32 5.47 4.23 -19.36
N TRP A 33 6.66 4.03 -19.94
CA TRP A 33 7.78 3.38 -19.24
C TRP A 33 8.15 4.12 -17.96
N ILE A 34 8.25 5.46 -18.00
CA ILE A 34 8.56 6.28 -16.82
C ILE A 34 7.47 6.11 -15.75
N ILE A 35 6.20 6.10 -16.14
CA ILE A 35 5.09 5.91 -15.20
C ILE A 35 5.14 4.51 -14.57
N ASN A 36 5.38 3.46 -15.36
CA ASN A 36 5.54 2.09 -14.87
C ASN A 36 6.72 1.98 -13.90
N ILE A 37 7.82 2.72 -14.09
CA ILE A 37 8.92 2.74 -13.12
C ILE A 37 8.52 3.52 -11.85
N ALA A 38 7.80 4.63 -11.98
CA ALA A 38 7.44 5.48 -10.85
C ALA A 38 6.50 4.80 -9.84
N VAL A 39 5.64 3.89 -10.29
CA VAL A 39 4.69 3.16 -9.40
C VAL A 39 5.40 2.22 -8.42
N TYR A 40 6.68 1.90 -8.60
CA TYR A 40 7.47 1.13 -7.63
C TYR A 40 7.89 1.95 -6.41
N LEU A 41 7.95 3.28 -6.53
CA LEU A 41 8.54 4.15 -5.51
C LEU A 41 7.87 4.03 -4.14
N PRO A 42 6.52 4.01 -4.01
CA PRO A 42 5.89 3.86 -2.69
C PRO A 42 6.29 2.56 -1.98
N SER A 43 6.29 1.44 -2.72
CA SER A 43 6.65 0.12 -2.17
C SER A 43 8.15 0.00 -1.87
N LEU A 44 9.01 0.61 -2.69
CA LEU A 44 10.45 0.69 -2.42
C LEU A 44 10.75 1.53 -1.18
N ALA A 45 10.05 2.66 -0.99
CA ALA A 45 10.19 3.48 0.20
C ALA A 45 9.72 2.73 1.45
N ALA A 46 8.56 2.04 1.39
CA ALA A 46 8.07 1.21 2.49
C ALA A 46 9.03 0.04 2.81
N LEU A 47 9.61 -0.59 1.78
CA LEU A 47 10.64 -1.62 1.93
C LEU A 47 11.88 -1.05 2.62
N ALA A 48 12.39 0.11 2.16
CA ALA A 48 13.57 0.75 2.75
C ALA A 48 13.35 1.11 4.23
N LEU A 49 12.17 1.63 4.59
CA LEU A 49 11.80 1.87 5.99
C LEU A 49 11.75 0.56 6.79
N SER A 50 11.22 -0.51 6.20
CA SER A 50 11.15 -1.83 6.84
C SER A 50 12.54 -2.42 7.09
N LEU A 51 13.44 -2.32 6.11
CA LEU A 51 14.83 -2.78 6.22
C LEU A 51 15.62 -1.98 7.27
N ARG A 52 15.24 -0.73 7.53
CA ARG A 52 15.82 0.12 8.59
C ARG A 52 15.11 -0.03 9.94
N HIS A 53 14.14 -0.94 10.06
CA HIS A 53 13.31 -1.10 11.26
C HIS A 53 12.66 0.21 11.74
N HIS A 54 12.32 1.10 10.82
CA HIS A 54 11.77 2.40 11.15
C HIS A 54 10.36 2.27 11.75
N ARG A 55 10.01 3.07 12.77
CA ARG A 55 8.69 3.02 13.44
C ARG A 55 7.50 3.29 12.53
N PHE A 56 7.71 3.99 11.41
CA PHE A 56 6.67 4.24 10.40
C PHE A 56 6.63 3.19 9.29
N ALA A 57 7.49 2.16 9.32
CA ALA A 57 7.49 1.11 8.31
C ALA A 57 6.14 0.38 8.18
N PRO A 58 5.41 0.05 9.27
CA PRO A 58 4.11 -0.60 9.15
C PRO A 58 3.07 0.31 8.48
N LEU A 59 3.01 1.58 8.89
CA LEU A 59 2.12 2.59 8.27
C LEU A 59 2.47 2.80 6.79
N ALA A 60 3.75 2.95 6.47
CA ALA A 60 4.21 3.13 5.10
C ALA A 60 3.84 1.93 4.22
N THR A 61 4.02 0.70 4.73
CA THR A 61 3.62 -0.55 4.06
C THR A 61 2.11 -0.57 3.78
N SER A 62 1.29 -0.21 4.78
CA SER A 62 -0.16 -0.18 4.62
C SER A 62 -0.63 0.84 3.59
N THR A 63 -0.15 2.08 3.73
CA THR A 63 -0.55 3.17 2.84
C THR A 63 -0.06 2.93 1.42
N SER A 64 1.18 2.48 1.23
CA SER A 64 1.71 2.20 -0.11
C SER A 64 0.92 1.10 -0.82
N ALA A 65 0.58 0.02 -0.11
CA ALA A 65 -0.11 -1.11 -0.71
C ALA A 65 -1.56 -0.79 -1.07
N LEU A 66 -2.30 -0.05 -0.21
CA LEU A 66 -3.64 0.43 -0.54
C LEU A 66 -3.63 1.43 -1.69
N LEU A 67 -2.66 2.35 -1.70
CA LEU A 67 -2.51 3.32 -2.77
C LEU A 67 -2.33 2.64 -4.12
N ILE A 68 -1.42 1.66 -4.21
CA ILE A 68 -1.16 0.95 -5.47
C ILE A 68 -2.36 0.10 -5.88
N ALA A 69 -2.94 -0.68 -4.96
CA ALA A 69 -4.13 -1.48 -5.26
C ALA A 69 -5.27 -0.63 -5.80
N PHE A 70 -5.57 0.49 -5.14
CA PHE A 70 -6.61 1.42 -5.56
C PHE A 70 -6.29 2.05 -6.91
N LEU A 71 -5.09 2.59 -7.10
CA LEU A 71 -4.75 3.30 -8.34
C LEU A 71 -4.74 2.37 -9.55
N PHE A 72 -4.24 1.14 -9.42
CA PHE A 72 -4.22 0.17 -10.50
C PHE A 72 -5.65 -0.29 -10.85
N ALA A 73 -6.46 -0.60 -9.83
CA ALA A 73 -7.89 -0.87 -10.06
C ALA A 73 -8.56 0.32 -10.73
N LYS A 74 -8.30 1.55 -10.26
CA LYS A 74 -8.90 2.77 -10.78
C LYS A 74 -8.57 3.00 -12.25
N VAL A 75 -7.32 2.83 -12.69
CA VAL A 75 -6.94 3.11 -14.09
C VAL A 75 -7.45 2.06 -15.08
N HIS A 76 -7.68 0.82 -14.62
CA HIS A 76 -8.11 -0.27 -15.50
C HIS A 76 -9.62 -0.47 -15.52
N LEU A 77 -10.29 -0.29 -14.38
CA LEU A 77 -11.74 -0.41 -14.28
C LEU A 77 -12.44 0.89 -14.69
N TRP A 78 -11.84 2.05 -14.37
CA TRP A 78 -12.35 3.36 -14.74
C TRP A 78 -11.38 4.09 -15.67
N LYS A 79 -11.92 5.00 -16.48
CA LYS A 79 -11.08 5.80 -17.38
C LYS A 79 -10.01 6.56 -16.57
N PRO A 80 -8.73 6.54 -16.98
CA PRO A 80 -7.71 7.33 -16.34
C PRO A 80 -8.04 8.83 -16.36
N THR A 81 -7.61 9.56 -15.33
CA THR A 81 -8.02 10.97 -15.14
C THR A 81 -7.39 11.90 -16.17
N PHE A 82 -6.19 11.56 -16.63
CA PHE A 82 -5.41 12.33 -17.59
C PHE A 82 -4.90 11.40 -18.70
N ASN A 83 -4.72 11.96 -19.89
CA ASN A 83 -4.37 11.22 -21.10
C ASN A 83 -2.86 10.94 -21.18
N ALA A 84 -2.34 10.10 -20.28
CA ALA A 84 -0.91 9.77 -20.20
C ALA A 84 -0.61 8.27 -20.40
N TRP A 85 -1.65 7.44 -20.58
CA TRP A 85 -1.56 5.98 -20.48
C TRP A 85 -1.53 5.27 -21.83
N GLY A 86 -1.30 5.99 -22.93
CA GLY A 86 -1.31 5.41 -24.27
C GLY A 86 -2.64 4.73 -24.60
N ILE A 87 -2.58 3.48 -25.06
CA ILE A 87 -3.78 2.67 -25.36
C ILE A 87 -4.60 2.34 -24.09
N TRP A 88 -3.94 2.27 -22.92
CA TRP A 88 -4.56 2.05 -21.60
C TRP A 88 -5.28 3.27 -21.03
N ASN A 89 -5.44 4.34 -21.81
CA ASN A 89 -6.45 5.38 -21.52
C ASN A 89 -7.89 4.87 -21.69
N LYS A 90 -8.06 3.69 -22.28
CA LYS A 90 -9.32 2.95 -22.32
C LYS A 90 -9.38 1.98 -21.13
N THR A 91 -10.58 1.73 -20.64
CA THR A 91 -10.81 0.71 -19.61
C THR A 91 -10.56 -0.69 -20.16
N PHE A 92 -10.32 -1.66 -19.27
CA PHE A 92 -10.21 -3.08 -19.65
C PHE A 92 -11.42 -3.58 -20.43
N PHE A 93 -12.62 -3.10 -20.08
CA PHE A 93 -13.85 -3.40 -20.84
C PHE A 93 -13.75 -2.93 -22.28
N ALA A 94 -13.32 -1.69 -22.50
CA ALA A 94 -13.20 -1.10 -23.84
C ALA A 94 -12.02 -1.67 -24.64
N LEU A 95 -10.99 -2.19 -23.96
CA LEU A 95 -9.86 -2.87 -24.57
C LEU A 95 -10.14 -4.35 -24.89
N GLY A 96 -11.23 -4.92 -24.35
CA GLY A 96 -11.47 -6.35 -24.45
C GLY A 96 -10.39 -7.17 -23.76
N ALA A 97 -9.95 -6.74 -22.56
CA ALA A 97 -8.90 -7.42 -21.81
C ALA A 97 -9.25 -8.90 -21.57
N ASP A 98 -8.26 -9.77 -21.79
CA ASP A 98 -8.43 -11.22 -21.66
C ASP A 98 -8.40 -11.68 -20.19
N TRP A 99 -8.72 -12.95 -19.96
CA TRP A 99 -8.81 -13.53 -18.62
C TRP A 99 -7.46 -13.48 -17.86
N ILE A 100 -6.33 -13.46 -18.57
CA ILE A 100 -5.00 -13.34 -17.94
C ILE A 100 -4.85 -11.95 -17.34
N SER A 101 -5.16 -10.91 -18.10
CA SER A 101 -5.11 -9.52 -17.62
C SER A 101 -6.05 -9.27 -16.46
N TRP A 102 -7.27 -9.83 -16.51
CA TRP A 102 -8.19 -9.79 -15.37
C TRP A 102 -7.59 -10.47 -14.13
N SER A 103 -7.01 -11.65 -14.30
CA SER A 103 -6.39 -12.41 -13.20
C SER A 103 -5.23 -11.66 -12.57
N VAL A 104 -4.38 -11.04 -13.38
CA VAL A 104 -3.24 -10.24 -12.91
C VAL A 104 -3.70 -9.01 -12.13
N LEU A 105 -4.71 -8.29 -12.63
CA LEU A 105 -5.30 -7.16 -11.91
C LEU A 105 -5.91 -7.59 -10.57
N THR A 106 -6.70 -8.68 -10.57
CA THR A 106 -7.31 -9.21 -9.35
C THR A 106 -6.24 -9.63 -8.34
N LEU A 107 -5.21 -10.36 -8.77
CA LEU A 107 -4.11 -10.76 -7.91
C LEU A 107 -3.40 -9.54 -7.32
N LEU A 108 -3.10 -8.51 -8.11
CA LEU A 108 -2.45 -7.29 -7.63
C LEU A 108 -3.29 -6.59 -6.56
N VAL A 109 -4.60 -6.50 -6.75
CA VAL A 109 -5.51 -5.89 -5.76
C VAL A 109 -5.54 -6.72 -4.47
N LEU A 110 -5.66 -8.05 -4.57
CA LEU A 110 -5.68 -8.94 -3.41
C LEU A 110 -4.36 -8.92 -2.64
N VAL A 111 -3.22 -8.93 -3.34
CA VAL A 111 -1.90 -8.78 -2.72
C VAL A 111 -1.78 -7.43 -2.03
N GLY A 112 -2.21 -6.34 -2.66
CA GLY A 112 -2.17 -5.01 -2.06
C GLY A 112 -3.02 -4.90 -0.79
N VAL A 113 -4.24 -5.45 -0.78
CA VAL A 113 -5.07 -5.52 0.43
C VAL A 113 -4.40 -6.39 1.51
N GLY A 114 -3.90 -7.57 1.15
CA GLY A 114 -3.22 -8.47 2.08
C GLY A 114 -1.97 -7.83 2.70
N VAL A 115 -1.12 -7.22 1.88
CA VAL A 115 0.06 -6.47 2.34
C VAL A 115 -0.35 -5.33 3.25
N ALA A 116 -1.44 -4.61 2.94
CA ALA A 116 -1.92 -3.54 3.80
C ALA A 116 -2.38 -4.03 5.18
N MET A 117 -3.08 -5.17 5.22
CA MET A 117 -3.46 -5.81 6.48
C MET A 117 -2.23 -6.22 7.30
N THR A 118 -1.19 -6.76 6.66
CA THR A 118 0.06 -7.11 7.37
C THR A 118 0.77 -5.89 7.94
N GLY A 119 0.77 -4.76 7.22
CA GLY A 119 1.32 -3.50 7.72
C GLY A 119 0.57 -3.01 8.96
N MET A 120 -0.77 -3.07 8.96
CA MET A 120 -1.57 -2.69 10.13
C MET A 120 -1.34 -3.64 11.32
N GLY A 121 -1.33 -4.96 11.08
CA GLY A 121 -1.09 -5.96 12.13
C GLY A 121 0.26 -5.78 12.81
N ASN A 122 1.33 -5.59 12.03
CA ASN A 122 2.67 -5.36 12.57
C ASN A 122 2.77 -4.02 13.33
N GLY A 123 2.02 -3.00 12.90
CA GLY A 123 1.92 -1.73 13.63
C GLY A 123 1.22 -1.88 14.98
N ALA A 124 0.15 -2.68 15.04
CA ALA A 124 -0.56 -2.95 16.29
C ALA A 124 0.33 -3.70 17.29
N GLU A 125 1.12 -4.68 16.85
CA GLU A 125 2.08 -5.39 17.71
C GLU A 125 3.18 -4.46 18.26
N GLN A 126 3.70 -3.54 17.43
CA GLN A 126 4.67 -2.54 17.87
C GLN A 126 4.13 -1.62 18.97
N CYS A 127 2.82 -1.35 18.98
CA CYS A 127 2.15 -0.52 19.98
C CYS A 127 1.59 -1.31 21.18
N GLY A 128 1.35 -2.62 21.04
CA GLY A 128 0.72 -3.48 22.04
C GLY A 128 1.66 -4.26 22.96
N ALA A 129 2.99 -4.18 22.76
CA ALA A 129 3.95 -4.86 23.62
C ALA A 129 3.98 -4.24 25.05
N PRO A 130 3.86 -5.05 26.13
CA PRO A 130 3.72 -4.59 27.52
C PRO A 130 5.01 -4.01 28.15
N ASP A 131 6.04 -3.74 27.36
CA ASP A 131 7.28 -3.15 27.86
C ASP A 131 7.10 -1.65 28.11
N SER A 132 7.17 -1.25 29.38
CA SER A 132 7.00 0.12 29.88
C SER A 132 7.93 1.18 29.24
N LEU A 133 8.98 0.75 28.53
CA LEU A 133 9.90 1.60 27.76
C LEU A 133 9.43 1.88 26.31
N LYS A 134 8.58 1.03 25.72
CA LYS A 134 8.03 1.22 24.36
C LYS A 134 6.82 2.17 24.34
N TRP A 135 5.98 2.14 25.38
CA TRP A 135 4.80 3.00 25.49
C TRP A 135 5.11 4.50 25.35
N ARG A 136 6.20 4.98 25.96
CA ARG A 136 6.64 6.40 25.86
C ARG A 136 7.03 6.81 24.44
N ARG A 137 7.42 5.86 23.58
CA ARG A 137 7.84 6.11 22.19
C ARG A 137 6.66 6.21 21.22
N CYS A 138 5.52 5.59 21.57
CA CYS A 138 4.27 5.64 20.81
C CYS A 138 3.32 6.76 21.28
N ALA A 139 3.30 7.08 22.58
CA ALA A 139 2.44 8.13 23.14
C ALA A 139 2.86 9.57 22.76
N GLY A 140 4.07 9.76 22.25
CA GLY A 140 4.61 11.09 21.91
C GLY A 140 4.09 11.73 20.61
N SER A 141 3.05 11.19 19.97
CA SER A 141 2.60 11.69 18.65
C SER A 141 1.10 11.98 18.52
N ASN A 142 0.26 11.73 19.53
CA ASN A 142 -1.18 12.02 19.49
C ASN A 142 -1.72 12.55 20.83
N ALA A 143 -1.02 13.50 21.46
CA ALA A 143 -1.61 14.33 22.52
C ALA A 143 -2.38 15.51 21.91
N ALA A 144 -3.35 15.22 21.04
CA ALA A 144 -4.36 16.17 20.63
C ALA A 144 -5.58 15.39 20.13
N ILE A 145 -6.75 15.68 20.71
CA ILE A 145 -8.10 15.17 20.40
C ILE A 145 -8.60 14.05 21.33
N GLY A 146 -9.27 14.46 22.42
CA GLY A 146 -10.48 13.77 22.90
C GLY A 146 -10.49 13.37 24.38
N PRO A 147 -11.60 13.56 25.13
CA PRO A 147 -11.56 13.90 26.53
C PRO A 147 -11.96 12.73 27.44
N ALA A 148 -11.17 12.49 28.49
CA ALA A 148 -11.63 11.73 29.66
C ALA A 148 -10.81 12.14 30.89
N GLY A 149 -10.99 13.39 31.32
CA GLY A 149 -10.79 13.73 32.71
C GLY A 149 -11.90 13.07 33.52
N PHE A 150 -11.64 11.89 34.09
CA PHE A 150 -12.33 11.38 35.28
C PHE A 150 -11.42 10.30 35.89
N SER A 151 -10.51 10.73 36.75
CA SER A 151 -9.84 9.86 37.72
C SER A 151 -9.93 10.55 39.08
N HIS A 152 -11.16 10.86 39.49
CA HIS A 152 -11.45 11.11 40.89
C HIS A 152 -11.81 9.77 41.54
N LEU A 153 -11.18 9.54 42.70
CA LEU A 153 -11.60 8.63 43.77
C LEU A 153 -11.39 7.12 43.55
N ALA A 154 -10.16 6.67 43.84
CA ALA A 154 -9.94 5.48 44.68
C ALA A 154 -8.45 5.32 45.00
N ARG A 155 -7.95 6.06 46.00
CA ARG A 155 -6.75 5.68 46.77
C ARG A 155 -6.56 6.58 47.99
N ASN A 156 -7.34 6.33 49.04
CA ASN A 156 -6.93 6.69 50.41
C ASN A 156 -6.50 5.41 51.10
N GLY A 157 -5.20 5.12 51.02
CA GLY A 157 -4.53 4.24 51.98
C GLY A 157 -4.22 5.05 53.22
N VAL A 158 -4.73 4.60 54.38
CA VAL A 158 -4.36 5.11 55.69
C VAL A 158 -3.20 4.25 56.21
N PRO A 159 -2.06 4.83 56.62
CA PRO A 159 -1.12 4.17 57.49
C PRO A 159 -1.30 4.63 58.95
N ARG A 160 -1.54 3.65 59.83
CA ARG A 160 -1.47 3.63 61.31
C ARG A 160 -2.31 4.63 62.10
#